data_AF-A0A969HW71-F1
#
_entry.id   AF-A0A969HW71-F1
#
_cell.length_a   1.000
_cell.length_b   1.000
_cell.length_c   1.000
_cell.angle_alpha   90.00
_cell.angle_beta   90.00
_cell.angle_gamma   90.00
#
_symmetry.space_group_name_H-M   'P 1'
#
loop_
_entity.id
_entity.type
_entity.pdbx_description
1 polymer ?
#
loop_
_entity_poly.entity_id
_entity_poly.type
_entity_poly.pdbx_seq_one_letter_code
_entity_poly.pdbx_strand_id
1 'polypeptide(L)'
;IGLACASASDDLRVRLWSMADGAQLRTLLGHSDWVRAVAFSPDGSLLASASDDRSVRVWQVEQGSLVYNLSEHSDWVQTVAFSPDGQLLAAGTHDGTVRVWRLADGTPLHTLTGHDGPVQSMVFHPAGDWLAVSAGTPRIWLWQVSDGQLLTEMNTGSIAIDRLLFAPDGQSLFSTSITIDSEQMRSWPLPAR
;
A
#
# COMPACT_ATOMS: atom_id res chain seq x y z
N ILE A 1 15.58 9.39 10.95
CA ILE A 1 14.14 9.09 11.13
C ILE A 1 13.94 7.58 11.17
N GLY A 2 14.26 6.96 12.32
CA GLY A 2 14.20 5.50 12.50
C GLY A 2 13.80 5.13 13.91
N LEU A 3 13.09 6.02 14.60
CA LEU A 3 12.83 5.91 16.03
C LEU A 3 11.36 5.59 16.33
N ALA A 4 10.53 5.34 15.31
CA ALA A 4 9.14 4.96 15.55
C ALA A 4 8.69 3.78 14.70
N CYS A 5 7.89 2.89 15.28
CA CYS A 5 7.08 1.93 14.54
C CYS A 5 5.60 2.28 14.68
N ALA A 6 4.79 1.82 13.71
CA ALA A 6 3.36 2.02 13.68
C ALA A 6 2.63 0.67 13.71
N SER A 7 1.47 0.65 14.34
CA SER A 7 0.57 -0.51 14.34
C SER A 7 -0.85 -0.09 13.98
N ALA A 8 -1.49 -0.84 13.09
CA ALA A 8 -2.91 -0.80 12.80
C ALA A 8 -3.64 -1.87 13.64
N SER A 9 -4.93 -1.67 13.95
CA SER A 9 -5.69 -2.59 14.79
C SER A 9 -7.18 -2.56 14.47
N ASP A 10 -7.84 -3.69 14.73
CA ASP A 10 -9.30 -3.85 14.70
C ASP A 10 -10.02 -3.01 15.78
N ASP A 11 -9.28 -2.42 16.73
CA ASP A 11 -9.83 -1.46 17.70
C ASP A 11 -10.00 -0.03 17.14
N LEU A 12 -9.92 0.12 15.82
CA LEU A 12 -10.09 1.35 15.03
C LEU A 12 -8.92 2.34 15.14
N ARG A 13 -7.82 1.97 15.82
CA ARG A 13 -6.74 2.90 16.15
C ARG A 13 -5.46 2.58 15.41
N VAL A 14 -4.74 3.65 15.12
CA VAL A 14 -3.32 3.58 14.77
C VAL A 14 -2.52 4.02 15.98
N ARG A 15 -1.46 3.27 16.31
CA ARG A 15 -0.54 3.63 17.40
C ARG A 15 0.87 3.80 16.87
N LEU A 16 1.57 4.79 17.42
CA LEU A 16 2.98 5.04 17.19
C LEU A 16 3.75 4.70 18.45
N TRP A 17 4.89 4.04 18.30
CA TRP A 17 5.72 3.56 19.39
C TRP A 17 7.16 3.98 19.17
N SER A 18 7.87 4.31 20.23
CA SER A 18 9.30 4.59 20.20
C SER A 18 10.08 3.29 20.05
N MET A 19 10.98 3.25 19.08
CA MET A 19 11.89 2.11 18.88
C MET A 19 13.04 2.10 19.91
N ALA A 20 13.28 3.22 20.61
CA ALA A 20 14.37 3.33 21.57
C ALA A 20 14.06 2.64 22.90
N ASP A 21 12.80 2.75 23.36
CA ASP A 21 12.37 2.30 24.69
C ASP A 21 11.02 1.55 24.67
N GLY A 22 10.40 1.39 23.50
CA GLY A 22 9.10 0.71 23.35
C GLY A 22 7.91 1.53 23.85
N ALA A 23 8.10 2.78 24.27
CA ALA A 23 7.03 3.60 24.79
C ALA A 23 6.01 3.97 23.71
N GLN A 24 4.72 3.92 24.02
CA GLN A 24 3.69 4.43 23.10
C GLN A 24 3.80 5.95 23.00
N LEU A 25 4.12 6.45 21.81
CA LEU A 25 4.26 7.87 21.53
C LEU A 25 2.91 8.53 21.34
N ARG A 26 2.02 7.90 20.57
CA ARG A 26 0.72 8.46 20.17
C ARG A 26 -0.31 7.40 19.83
N THR A 27 -1.57 7.77 19.98
CA THR A 27 -2.73 7.06 19.41
C THR A 27 -3.42 8.02 18.46
N LEU A 28 -3.53 7.66 17.19
CA LEU A 28 -4.22 8.43 16.16
C LEU A 28 -5.66 7.92 16.09
N LEU A 29 -6.61 8.84 16.27
CA LEU A 29 -8.04 8.56 16.34
C LEU A 29 -8.75 9.17 15.13
N GLY A 30 -9.71 8.44 14.57
CA GLY A 30 -10.56 8.99 13.52
C GLY A 30 -11.22 7.94 12.63
N HIS A 31 -10.61 6.76 12.46
CA HIS A 31 -11.26 5.68 11.74
C HIS A 31 -12.49 5.18 12.50
N SER A 32 -13.53 4.79 11.76
CA SER A 32 -14.79 4.27 12.31
C SER A 32 -14.96 2.76 12.13
N ASP A 33 -13.99 2.11 11.49
CA ASP A 33 -13.93 0.65 11.32
C ASP A 33 -12.46 0.17 11.42
N TRP A 34 -12.23 -1.13 11.27
CA TRP A 34 -10.91 -1.76 11.43
C TRP A 34 -9.85 -1.08 10.58
N VAL A 35 -8.65 -0.91 11.15
CA VAL A 35 -7.50 -0.38 10.40
C VAL A 35 -6.70 -1.57 9.87
N ARG A 36 -6.67 -1.71 8.55
CA ARG A 36 -6.08 -2.87 7.85
C ARG A 36 -4.58 -2.74 7.62
N ALA A 37 -4.11 -1.53 7.32
CA ALA A 37 -2.73 -1.30 6.97
C ALA A 37 -2.26 0.09 7.38
N VAL A 38 -0.95 0.21 7.60
CA VAL A 38 -0.24 1.48 7.79
C VAL A 38 1.06 1.48 7.00
N ALA A 39 1.45 2.64 6.50
CA ALA A 39 2.74 2.84 5.84
C ALA A 39 3.31 4.22 6.19
N PHE A 40 4.63 4.31 6.42
CA PHE A 40 5.31 5.59 6.53
C PHE A 40 5.69 6.12 5.15
N SER A 41 5.72 7.44 5.00
CA SER A 41 6.40 8.06 3.87
C SER A 41 7.92 7.78 3.93
N PRO A 42 8.64 7.85 2.80
CA PRO A 42 10.09 7.58 2.77
C PRO A 42 10.91 8.47 3.72
N ASP A 43 10.48 9.72 3.90
CA ASP A 43 11.05 10.69 4.83
C ASP A 43 10.46 10.59 6.26
N GLY A 44 9.61 9.60 6.53
CA GLY A 44 9.02 9.32 7.84
C GLY A 44 8.20 10.48 8.44
N SER A 45 7.92 11.54 7.67
CA SER A 45 7.19 12.71 8.15
C SER A 45 5.69 12.49 8.14
N LEU A 46 5.21 11.58 7.27
CA LEU A 46 3.82 11.18 7.13
C LEU A 46 3.62 9.70 7.43
N LEU A 47 2.42 9.37 7.89
CA LEU A 47 1.92 8.02 8.03
C LEU A 47 0.57 7.93 7.30
N ALA A 48 0.39 6.95 6.44
CA ALA A 48 -0.92 6.62 5.88
C ALA A 48 -1.53 5.43 6.63
N SER A 49 -2.85 5.42 6.78
CA SER A 49 -3.62 4.30 7.31
C SER A 49 -4.81 3.99 6.41
N ALA A 50 -5.06 2.71 6.15
CA ALA A 50 -6.21 2.20 5.41
C ALA A 50 -7.18 1.47 6.34
N SER A 51 -8.47 1.59 6.06
CA SER A 51 -9.52 1.04 6.91
C SER A 51 -10.72 0.49 6.15
N ASP A 52 -11.43 -0.41 6.81
CA ASP A 52 -12.75 -0.90 6.41
C ASP A 52 -13.82 0.20 6.42
N ASP A 53 -13.55 1.37 7.00
CA ASP A 53 -14.43 2.54 6.90
C ASP A 53 -14.39 3.22 5.52
N ARG A 54 -13.71 2.59 4.56
CA ARG A 54 -13.55 3.03 3.16
C ARG A 54 -12.78 4.34 3.04
N SER A 55 -11.92 4.62 4.01
CA SER A 55 -11.04 5.80 3.97
C SER A 55 -9.56 5.44 4.08
N VAL A 56 -8.75 6.29 3.46
CA VAL A 56 -7.34 6.41 3.77
C VAL A 56 -7.13 7.72 4.52
N ARG A 57 -6.44 7.65 5.65
CA ARG A 57 -6.05 8.84 6.41
C ARG A 57 -4.55 9.02 6.35
N VAL A 58 -4.13 10.26 6.10
CA VAL A 58 -2.72 10.65 6.12
C VAL A 58 -2.48 11.55 7.31
N TRP A 59 -1.50 11.21 8.13
CA TRP A 59 -1.19 11.85 9.40
C TRP A 59 0.22 12.41 9.37
N GLN A 60 0.42 13.59 9.97
CA GLN A 60 1.76 14.07 10.25
C GLN A 60 2.30 13.35 11.50
N VAL A 61 3.45 12.69 11.39
CA VAL A 61 3.97 11.78 12.43
C VAL A 61 4.35 12.53 13.72
N GLU A 62 4.96 13.71 13.58
CA GLU A 62 5.45 14.50 14.72
C GLU A 62 4.31 15.05 15.59
N GLN A 63 3.26 15.60 14.97
CA GLN A 63 2.14 16.21 15.68
C GLN A 63 0.97 15.24 15.90
N GLY A 64 0.87 14.17 15.10
CA GLY A 64 -0.30 13.30 15.06
C GLY A 64 -1.54 13.95 14.44
N SER A 65 -1.38 15.07 13.73
CA SER A 65 -2.47 15.79 13.08
C SER A 65 -2.89 15.10 11.78
N LEU A 66 -4.19 15.12 11.48
CA LEU A 66 -4.72 14.64 10.22
C LEU A 66 -4.42 15.64 9.11
N VAL A 67 -3.76 15.19 8.06
CA VAL A 67 -3.41 15.98 6.86
C VAL A 67 -4.43 15.75 5.77
N TYR A 68 -4.76 14.49 5.47
CA TYR A 68 -5.78 14.14 4.48
C TYR A 68 -6.74 13.07 4.99
N ASN A 69 -8.01 13.19 4.59
CA ASN A 69 -9.03 12.15 4.71
C ASN A 69 -9.58 11.81 3.33
N LEU A 70 -9.12 10.70 2.76
CA LEU A 70 -9.41 10.27 1.39
C LEU A 70 -10.49 9.19 1.45
N SER A 71 -11.76 9.59 1.41
CA SER A 71 -12.93 8.72 1.67
C SER A 71 -13.77 8.44 0.42
N GLU A 72 -13.17 8.49 -0.77
CA GLU A 72 -13.88 8.29 -2.05
C GLU A 72 -13.99 6.82 -2.46
N HIS A 73 -13.59 5.88 -1.60
CA HIS A 73 -13.60 4.45 -1.91
C HIS A 73 -15.01 3.85 -1.79
N SER A 74 -15.37 2.99 -2.73
CA SER A 74 -16.64 2.26 -2.74
C SER A 74 -16.67 1.09 -1.75
N ASP A 75 -15.50 0.58 -1.37
CA ASP A 75 -15.35 -0.59 -0.50
C ASP A 75 -14.15 -0.45 0.47
N TRP A 76 -13.93 -1.45 1.31
CA TRP A 76 -12.88 -1.51 2.32
C TRP A 76 -11.51 -1.26 1.72
N VAL A 77 -10.70 -0.41 2.35
CA VAL A 77 -9.32 -0.19 1.93
C VAL A 77 -8.43 -1.19 2.66
N GLN A 78 -7.75 -2.04 1.91
CA GLN A 78 -6.99 -3.16 2.46
C GLN A 78 -5.49 -2.87 2.58
N THR A 79 -4.95 -2.02 1.69
CA THR A 79 -3.50 -1.75 1.64
C THR A 79 -3.20 -0.33 1.15
N VAL A 80 -2.06 0.22 1.60
CA VAL A 80 -1.55 1.54 1.22
C VAL A 80 -0.06 1.49 0.97
N ALA A 81 0.44 2.33 0.07
CA ALA A 81 1.86 2.49 -0.20
C ALA A 81 2.20 3.92 -0.63
N PHE A 82 3.31 4.46 -0.13
CA PHE A 82 3.90 5.71 -0.66
C PHE A 82 4.82 5.39 -1.84
N SER A 83 4.91 6.31 -2.80
CA SER A 83 5.97 6.27 -3.80
C SER A 83 7.35 6.52 -3.14
N PRO A 84 8.46 6.08 -3.76
CA PRO A 84 9.80 6.21 -3.19
C PRO A 84 10.25 7.66 -2.99
N ASP A 85 9.72 8.59 -3.78
CA ASP A 85 9.94 10.03 -3.65
C ASP A 85 8.99 10.72 -2.65
N GLY A 86 8.03 9.97 -2.08
CA GLY A 86 7.03 10.47 -1.14
C GLY A 86 5.98 11.40 -1.74
N GLN A 87 5.93 11.56 -3.07
CA GLN A 87 5.01 12.50 -3.72
C GLN A 87 3.62 11.91 -3.98
N LEU A 88 3.52 10.59 -4.07
CA LEU A 88 2.29 9.87 -4.35
C LEU A 88 1.93 8.93 -3.20
N LEU A 89 0.64 8.71 -3.06
CA LEU A 89 0.06 7.67 -2.23
C LEU A 89 -0.83 6.79 -3.11
N ALA A 90 -0.74 5.47 -2.96
CA ALA A 90 -1.65 4.51 -3.57
C ALA A 90 -2.42 3.78 -2.48
N ALA A 91 -3.69 3.46 -2.74
CA ALA A 91 -4.51 2.61 -1.88
C ALA A 91 -5.38 1.64 -2.68
N GLY A 92 -5.41 0.40 -2.21
CA GLY A 92 -6.08 -0.72 -2.85
C GLY A 92 -7.27 -1.20 -2.02
N THR A 93 -8.39 -1.47 -2.69
CA THR A 93 -9.66 -1.82 -2.06
C THR A 93 -10.06 -3.27 -2.28
N HIS A 94 -11.02 -3.71 -1.47
CA HIS A 94 -11.62 -5.04 -1.57
C HIS A 94 -12.38 -5.28 -2.89
N ASP A 95 -12.86 -4.21 -3.54
CA ASP A 95 -13.53 -4.30 -4.84
C ASP A 95 -12.57 -4.36 -6.05
N GLY A 96 -11.26 -4.44 -5.81
CA GLY A 96 -10.26 -4.51 -6.89
C GLY A 96 -9.85 -3.16 -7.46
N THR A 97 -10.29 -2.04 -6.88
CA THR A 97 -9.87 -0.70 -7.32
C THR A 97 -8.57 -0.29 -6.64
N VAL A 98 -7.66 0.33 -7.40
CA VAL A 98 -6.53 1.08 -6.84
C VAL A 98 -6.70 2.55 -7.16
N ARG A 99 -6.60 3.41 -6.15
CA ARG A 99 -6.57 4.86 -6.33
C ARG A 99 -5.19 5.40 -5.98
N VAL A 100 -4.75 6.40 -6.74
CA VAL A 100 -3.47 7.08 -6.58
C VAL A 100 -3.71 8.58 -6.43
N TRP A 101 -3.06 9.23 -5.48
CA TRP A 101 -3.17 10.67 -5.23
C TRP A 101 -1.81 11.34 -5.26
N ARG A 102 -1.79 12.62 -5.62
CA ARG A 102 -0.67 13.53 -5.39
C ARG A 102 -0.76 14.11 -3.98
N LEU A 103 0.28 13.93 -3.18
CA LEU A 103 0.28 14.39 -1.78
C LEU A 103 0.55 15.88 -1.61
N ALA A 104 1.08 16.55 -2.65
CA ALA A 104 1.32 18.00 -2.61
C ALA A 104 0.03 18.79 -2.37
N ASP A 105 -1.11 18.29 -2.86
CA ASP A 105 -2.42 18.96 -2.78
C ASP A 105 -3.58 18.01 -2.45
N GLY A 106 -3.33 16.71 -2.32
CA GLY A 106 -4.35 15.69 -2.03
C GLY A 106 -5.23 15.33 -3.23
N THR A 107 -4.85 15.75 -4.45
CA THR A 107 -5.68 15.53 -5.64
C THR A 107 -5.61 14.08 -6.13
N PRO A 108 -6.75 13.48 -6.54
CA PRO A 108 -6.75 12.20 -7.23
C PRO A 108 -5.96 12.30 -8.55
N LEU A 109 -5.09 11.33 -8.78
CA LEU A 109 -4.26 11.25 -9.98
C LEU A 109 -4.75 10.13 -10.92
N HIS A 110 -4.89 8.92 -10.40
CA HIS A 110 -5.31 7.76 -11.18
C HIS A 110 -6.29 6.87 -10.41
N THR A 111 -7.17 6.20 -11.16
CA THR A 111 -8.00 5.10 -10.68
C THR A 111 -7.73 3.90 -11.60
N LEU A 112 -7.07 2.89 -11.06
CA LEU A 112 -6.64 1.69 -11.77
C LEU A 112 -7.65 0.57 -11.49
N THR A 113 -8.26 0.05 -12.55
CA THR A 113 -9.33 -0.95 -12.49
C THR A 113 -9.01 -2.14 -13.40
N GLY A 114 -9.82 -3.19 -13.32
CA GLY A 114 -9.60 -4.43 -14.09
C GLY A 114 -8.85 -5.51 -13.32
N HIS A 115 -8.59 -5.32 -12.02
CA HIS A 115 -8.11 -6.38 -11.15
C HIS A 115 -9.24 -7.37 -10.85
N ASP A 116 -8.97 -8.66 -11.03
CA ASP A 116 -9.93 -9.72 -10.77
C ASP A 116 -9.91 -10.08 -9.27
N GLY A 117 -10.58 -9.27 -8.44
CA GLY A 117 -10.79 -9.51 -7.01
C GLY A 117 -10.11 -8.51 -6.06
N PRO A 118 -10.15 -8.77 -4.74
CA PRO A 118 -9.63 -7.85 -3.72
C PRO A 118 -8.15 -7.56 -3.87
N VAL A 119 -7.74 -6.29 -3.76
CA VAL A 119 -6.32 -5.90 -3.82
C VAL A 119 -5.61 -6.34 -2.54
N GLN A 120 -4.72 -7.33 -2.66
CA GLN A 120 -4.02 -7.94 -1.53
C GLN A 120 -2.72 -7.22 -1.18
N SER A 121 -1.98 -6.78 -2.19
CA SER A 121 -0.68 -6.13 -1.99
C SER A 121 -0.38 -5.15 -3.11
N MET A 122 0.37 -4.11 -2.78
CA MET A 122 0.85 -3.10 -3.71
C MET A 122 2.24 -2.64 -3.31
N VAL A 123 3.09 -2.40 -4.29
CA VAL A 123 4.44 -1.87 -4.06
C VAL A 123 4.89 -1.04 -5.25
N PHE A 124 5.40 0.16 -4.97
CA PHE A 124 6.06 0.97 -5.99
C PHE A 124 7.44 0.40 -6.30
N HIS A 125 7.80 0.40 -7.57
CA HIS A 125 9.16 0.12 -7.99
C HIS A 125 10.10 1.21 -7.41
N PRO A 126 11.35 0.89 -6.99
CA PRO A 126 12.25 1.84 -6.34
C PRO A 126 12.55 3.12 -7.14
N ALA A 127 12.46 3.08 -8.47
CA ALA A 127 12.63 4.26 -9.32
C ALA A 127 11.36 5.13 -9.43
N GLY A 128 10.21 4.68 -8.91
CA GLY A 128 8.94 5.41 -8.89
C GLY A 128 8.15 5.40 -10.20
N ASP A 129 8.64 4.71 -11.23
CA ASP A 129 8.05 4.61 -12.56
C ASP A 129 6.87 3.63 -12.62
N TRP A 130 6.91 2.54 -11.86
CA TRP A 130 5.87 1.50 -11.87
C TRP A 130 5.23 1.25 -10.50
N LEU A 131 3.99 0.78 -10.53
CA LEU A 131 3.28 0.21 -9.39
C LEU A 131 2.92 -1.24 -9.70
N ALA A 132 3.38 -2.17 -8.85
CA ALA A 132 2.97 -3.56 -8.91
C ALA A 132 1.79 -3.80 -7.96
N VAL A 133 0.78 -4.52 -8.45
CA VAL A 133 -0.46 -4.83 -7.72
C VAL A 133 -0.73 -6.33 -7.80
N SER A 134 -1.05 -6.95 -6.67
CA SER A 134 -1.65 -8.28 -6.63
C SER A 134 -3.09 -8.22 -6.11
N ALA A 135 -3.92 -9.12 -6.60
CA ALA A 135 -5.30 -9.27 -6.17
C ALA A 135 -5.59 -10.71 -5.74
N GLY A 136 -6.85 -11.03 -5.44
CA GLY A 136 -7.33 -12.38 -5.07
C GLY A 136 -7.19 -13.47 -6.15
N THR A 137 -6.33 -13.26 -7.15
CA THR A 137 -6.04 -14.16 -8.27
C THR A 137 -4.54 -14.36 -8.44
N PRO A 138 -4.09 -15.40 -9.17
CA PRO A 138 -2.68 -15.66 -9.44
C PRO A 138 -2.13 -14.73 -10.53
N ARG A 139 -2.38 -13.43 -10.39
CA ARG A 139 -2.02 -12.39 -11.35
C ARG A 139 -1.35 -11.24 -10.63
N ILE A 140 -0.35 -10.66 -11.30
CA ILE A 140 0.29 -9.42 -10.90
C ILE A 140 0.12 -8.43 -12.04
N TRP A 141 -0.37 -7.23 -11.74
CA TRP A 141 -0.49 -6.14 -12.68
C TRP A 141 0.64 -5.14 -12.44
N LEU A 142 1.34 -4.75 -13.50
CA LEU A 142 2.30 -3.66 -13.48
C LEU A 142 1.70 -2.45 -14.19
N TRP A 143 1.57 -1.36 -13.46
CA TRP A 143 1.02 -0.10 -13.95
C TRP A 143 2.12 0.94 -14.10
N GLN A 144 2.06 1.73 -15.16
CA GLN A 144 2.90 2.90 -15.34
C GLN A 144 2.35 4.05 -14.51
N VAL A 145 3.20 4.65 -13.66
CA VAL A 145 2.79 5.69 -12.71
C VAL A 145 2.55 7.02 -13.39
N SER A 146 3.20 7.31 -14.51
CA SER A 146 3.11 8.61 -15.18
C SER A 146 1.77 8.87 -15.86
N ASP A 147 1.11 7.83 -16.36
CA ASP A 147 -0.14 7.93 -17.13
C ASP A 147 -1.25 6.98 -16.65
N GLY A 148 -0.97 6.13 -15.66
CA GLY A 148 -1.92 5.17 -15.10
C GLY A 148 -2.28 4.03 -16.06
N GLN A 149 -1.49 3.79 -17.10
CA GLN A 149 -1.73 2.70 -18.05
C GLN A 149 -1.18 1.36 -17.55
N LEU A 150 -1.88 0.28 -17.88
CA LEU A 150 -1.40 -1.07 -17.61
C LEU A 150 -0.24 -1.38 -18.55
N LEU A 151 0.95 -1.65 -18.00
CA LEU A 151 2.12 -2.05 -18.77
C LEU A 151 2.04 -3.53 -19.15
N THR A 152 1.79 -4.37 -18.15
CA THR A 152 1.70 -5.82 -18.34
C THR A 152 0.97 -6.50 -17.20
N GLU A 153 0.50 -7.71 -17.49
CA GLU A 153 -0.08 -8.62 -16.52
C GLU A 153 0.74 -9.91 -16.55
N MET A 154 1.14 -10.38 -15.37
CA MET A 154 1.91 -11.60 -15.20
C MET A 154 1.07 -12.66 -14.52
N ASN A 155 0.89 -13.81 -15.16
CA ASN A 155 0.27 -14.97 -14.53
C ASN A 155 1.33 -15.71 -13.69
N THR A 156 1.09 -15.83 -12.40
CA THR A 156 2.04 -16.39 -11.44
C THR A 156 1.81 -17.88 -11.15
N GLY A 157 0.82 -18.50 -11.78
CA GLY A 157 0.46 -19.92 -11.64
C GLY A 157 -0.99 -20.08 -11.18
N SER A 158 -1.19 -20.84 -10.10
CA SER A 158 -2.53 -21.21 -9.64
C SER A 158 -2.91 -20.66 -8.27
N ILE A 159 -2.00 -19.96 -7.59
CA ILE A 159 -2.18 -19.51 -6.21
C ILE A 159 -2.19 -17.98 -6.17
N ALA A 160 -3.14 -17.41 -5.42
CA ALA A 160 -3.22 -15.97 -5.19
C ALA A 160 -1.96 -15.44 -4.50
N ILE A 161 -1.62 -14.19 -4.78
CA ILE A 161 -0.41 -13.55 -4.28
C ILE A 161 -0.73 -12.64 -3.09
N ASP A 162 -0.18 -12.99 -1.93
CA ASP A 162 -0.44 -12.28 -0.68
C ASP A 162 0.43 -11.03 -0.51
N ARG A 163 1.70 -11.10 -0.92
CA ARG A 163 2.65 -9.98 -0.79
C ARG A 163 3.53 -9.85 -2.01
N LEU A 164 3.84 -8.59 -2.33
CA LEU A 164 4.79 -8.18 -3.35
C LEU A 164 5.92 -7.40 -2.72
N LEU A 165 7.13 -7.55 -3.26
CA LEU A 165 8.31 -6.79 -2.87
C LEU A 165 9.25 -6.62 -4.06
N PHE A 166 9.63 -5.40 -4.40
CA PHE A 166 10.75 -5.20 -5.32
C PHE A 166 12.09 -5.39 -4.60
N ALA A 167 13.02 -6.02 -5.30
CA ALA A 167 14.43 -5.99 -4.91
C ALA A 167 14.91 -4.53 -4.81
N PRO A 168 15.81 -4.18 -3.87
CA PRO A 168 16.30 -2.81 -3.74
C PRO A 168 16.96 -2.24 -5.01
N ASP A 169 17.51 -3.11 -5.85
CA ASP A 169 18.11 -2.74 -7.16
C ASP A 169 17.07 -2.47 -8.26
N GLY A 170 15.80 -2.75 -7.99
CA GLY A 170 14.69 -2.60 -8.94
C GLY A 170 14.74 -3.59 -10.11
N GLN A 171 15.52 -4.67 -10.06
CA GLN A 171 15.65 -5.61 -11.18
C GLN A 171 14.72 -6.81 -11.08
N SER A 172 14.26 -7.13 -9.87
CA SER A 172 13.40 -8.29 -9.62
C SER A 172 12.20 -7.91 -8.78
N LEU A 173 11.06 -8.54 -9.08
CA LEU A 173 9.87 -8.53 -8.23
C LEU A 173 9.73 -9.88 -7.54
N PHE A 174 9.60 -9.88 -6.23
CA PHE A 174 9.30 -11.07 -5.45
C PHE A 174 7.82 -11.11 -5.10
N SER A 175 7.27 -12.32 -5.08
CA SER A 175 5.92 -12.58 -4.61
C SER A 175 5.92 -13.70 -3.59
N THR A 176 5.10 -13.58 -2.56
CA THR A 176 4.81 -14.69 -1.65
C THR A 176 3.35 -15.11 -1.77
N SER A 177 3.10 -16.41 -1.67
CA SER A 177 1.77 -16.99 -1.62
C SER A 177 1.72 -18.06 -0.53
N ILE A 178 0.67 -18.04 0.29
CA ILE A 178 0.45 -18.96 1.38
C ILE A 178 -0.82 -19.78 1.08
N THR A 179 -0.69 -21.09 1.13
CA THR A 179 -1.82 -22.02 1.16
C THR A 179 -1.81 -22.79 2.47
N ILE A 180 -2.90 -23.50 2.77
CA ILE A 180 -2.99 -24.39 3.95
C ILE A 180 -1.84 -25.41 3.96
N ASP A 181 -1.38 -25.82 2.78
CA ASP A 181 -0.41 -26.92 2.61
C ASP A 181 1.00 -26.45 2.24
N SER A 182 1.23 -25.16 1.91
CA SER A 182 2.54 -24.68 1.47
C SER A 182 2.70 -23.16 1.50
N GLU A 183 3.93 -22.70 1.79
CA GLU A 183 4.35 -21.32 1.52
C GLU A 183 5.31 -21.32 0.32
N GLN A 184 5.10 -20.41 -0.63
CA GLN A 184 5.98 -20.27 -1.79
C GLN A 184 6.46 -18.83 -1.93
N MET A 185 7.75 -18.67 -2.19
CA MET A 185 8.37 -17.41 -2.60
C MET A 185 8.90 -17.57 -4.02
N ARG A 186 8.59 -16.62 -4.90
CA ARG A 186 9.00 -16.63 -6.31
C ARG A 186 9.59 -15.28 -6.71
N SER A 187 10.56 -15.29 -7.62
CA SER A 187 11.14 -14.09 -8.24
C SER A 187 10.71 -13.99 -9.70
N TRP A 188 10.37 -12.79 -10.13
CA TRP A 188 9.90 -12.50 -11.49
C TRP A 188 10.85 -11.52 -12.16
N PRO A 189 11.30 -11.81 -13.40
CA PRO A 189 12.03 -10.84 -14.19
C PRO A 189 11.08 -9.71 -14.60
N LEU A 190 11.62 -8.50 -14.69
CA LEU A 190 10.86 -7.33 -15.08
C LEU A 190 10.91 -7.09 -16.59
N PRO A 191 9.89 -6.46 -17.19
CA PRO A 191 9.94 -6.01 -18.58
C PRO A 191 11.17 -5.14 -18.85
N ALA A 192 11.68 -5.17 -20.09
CA ALA A 192 12.71 -4.21 -20.51
C ALA A 192 12.13 -2.79 -20.46
N ARG A 193 12.93 -1.85 -19.95
CA ARG A 193 12.59 -0.42 -19.91
C ARG A 193 12.57 0.21 -21.30
#